data_AF-A0A6F8ZPN8-F1
#
_entry.id   AF-A0A6F8ZPN8-F1
#
_cell.length_a   1.000
_cell.length_b   1.000
_cell.length_c   1.000
_cell.angle_alpha   90.00
_cell.angle_beta   90.00
_cell.angle_gamma   90.00
#
_symmetry.space_group_name_H-M   'P 1'
#
loop_
_entity.id
_entity.type
_entity.pdbx_description
1 polymer ?
#
loop_
_entity_poly.entity_id
_entity_poly.type
_entity_poly.pdbx_seq_one_letter_code
_entity_poly.pdbx_strand_id
1 'polypeptide(L)'
;MVMAVASERKVPGNKVAVCHMMTLQDPSRLPPVESEIESTISSLDESHTDLVNKTWKFGNAEHSVRMIRNMIRHYPSCCMLYTLQEHRGQGLAKALVSSMSRRLYAQGYPVYCFIEEENTLSYSLFTNLGFTEDPQYRAAWFDFNSL
;
A
#
# COMPACT_ATOMS: atom_id res chain seq x y z
N MET A 1 13.51 20.49 -5.96
CA MET A 1 12.83 21.28 -7.02
C MET A 1 11.43 21.71 -6.58
N VAL A 2 10.52 20.78 -6.24
CA VAL A 2 9.13 21.13 -5.83
C VAL A 2 9.03 22.03 -4.58
N MET A 3 9.79 21.76 -3.51
CA MET A 3 9.75 22.58 -2.29
C MET A 3 10.34 24.00 -2.48
N ALA A 4 11.31 24.15 -3.37
CA ALA A 4 11.86 25.45 -3.71
C ALA A 4 10.79 26.31 -4.41
N VAL A 5 10.07 25.73 -5.38
CA VAL A 5 8.97 26.41 -6.07
C VAL A 5 7.83 26.77 -5.11
N ALA A 6 7.49 25.89 -4.17
CA ALA A 6 6.47 26.19 -3.15
C ALA A 6 6.88 27.39 -2.28
N SER A 7 8.15 27.43 -1.85
CA SER A 7 8.71 28.55 -1.08
C SER A 7 8.69 29.86 -1.86
N GLU A 8 9.12 29.85 -3.13
CA GLU A 8 9.05 31.03 -4.02
C GLU A 8 7.62 31.56 -4.16
N ARG A 9 6.64 30.65 -4.24
CA ARG A 9 5.22 30.98 -4.35
C ARG A 9 4.55 31.27 -3.01
N LYS A 10 5.29 31.26 -1.89
CA LYS A 10 4.77 31.46 -0.53
C LYS A 10 3.64 30.47 -0.16
N VAL A 11 3.70 29.27 -0.71
CA VAL A 11 2.79 28.17 -0.37
C VAL A 11 3.43 27.33 0.73
N PRO A 12 2.77 27.13 1.88
CA PRO A 12 3.28 26.21 2.90
C PRO A 12 3.32 24.80 2.33
N GLY A 13 4.44 24.13 2.53
CA GLY A 13 4.67 22.77 2.08
C GLY A 13 5.38 21.97 3.15
N ASN A 14 4.90 20.75 3.38
CA ASN A 14 5.44 19.85 4.38
C ASN A 14 5.86 18.55 3.71
N LYS A 15 7.07 18.05 4.01
CA LYS A 15 7.47 16.70 3.63
C LYS A 15 6.81 15.72 4.61
N VAL A 16 5.94 14.87 4.09
CA VAL A 16 5.10 13.97 4.89
C VAL A 16 5.73 12.61 5.09
N ALA A 17 6.34 12.05 4.04
CA ALA A 17 7.00 10.75 4.10
C ALA A 17 8.10 10.63 3.04
N VAL A 18 9.10 9.79 3.33
CA VAL A 18 10.03 9.26 2.33
C VAL A 18 9.83 7.75 2.32
N CYS A 19 9.80 7.16 1.13
CA CYS A 19 9.50 5.76 0.93
C CYS A 19 10.56 5.05 0.10
N HIS A 20 10.84 3.80 0.48
CA HIS A 20 11.46 2.80 -0.38
C HIS A 20 10.47 2.38 -1.45
N MET A 21 10.92 2.24 -2.70
CA MET A 21 10.17 1.56 -3.74
C MET A 21 10.65 0.11 -3.80
N MET A 22 9.76 -0.82 -3.49
CA MET A 22 10.04 -2.26 -3.52
C MET A 22 9.32 -2.92 -4.69
N THR A 23 9.99 -3.80 -5.42
CA THR A 23 9.46 -4.50 -6.59
C THR A 23 9.62 -6.01 -6.45
N LEU A 24 8.65 -6.76 -6.97
CA LEU A 24 8.72 -8.22 -7.08
C LEU A 24 8.65 -8.60 -8.55
N GLN A 25 9.75 -9.10 -9.09
CA GLN A 25 9.86 -9.47 -10.51
C GLN A 25 9.16 -10.80 -10.81
N ASP A 26 9.27 -11.77 -9.90
CA ASP A 26 8.71 -13.11 -10.08
C ASP A 26 8.05 -13.61 -8.78
N PRO A 27 6.71 -13.73 -8.73
CA PRO A 27 5.99 -14.23 -7.56
C PRO A 27 6.02 -15.76 -7.43
N SER A 28 6.64 -16.52 -8.33
CA SER A 28 6.71 -17.98 -8.28
C SER A 28 7.39 -18.51 -7.00
N ARG A 29 8.28 -17.70 -6.41
CA ARG A 29 9.01 -18.01 -5.17
C ARG A 29 8.27 -17.60 -3.90
N LEU A 30 7.11 -16.96 -4.02
CA LEU A 30 6.31 -16.62 -2.86
C LEU A 30 5.84 -17.91 -2.18
N PRO A 31 5.79 -17.92 -0.84
CA PRO A 31 5.30 -19.07 -0.12
C PRO A 31 3.84 -19.37 -0.48
N PRO A 32 3.44 -20.65 -0.42
CA PRO A 32 2.04 -21.01 -0.56
C PRO A 32 1.23 -20.35 0.56
N VAL A 33 0.00 -19.97 0.26
CA VAL A 33 -0.95 -19.48 1.25
C VAL A 33 -1.89 -20.62 1.61
N GLU A 34 -2.11 -20.82 2.90
CA GLU A 34 -3.01 -21.85 3.40
C GLU A 34 -4.42 -21.61 2.88
N SER A 35 -5.11 -22.67 2.45
CA SER A 35 -6.41 -22.57 1.80
C SER A 35 -7.47 -21.89 2.67
N GLU A 36 -7.43 -22.11 3.99
CA GLU A 36 -8.33 -21.47 4.95
C GLU A 36 -8.14 -19.95 4.95
N ILE A 37 -6.89 -19.48 5.03
CA ILE A 37 -6.58 -18.04 4.96
C ILE A 37 -6.93 -17.47 3.59
N GLU A 38 -6.57 -18.16 2.50
CA GLU A 38 -6.87 -17.69 1.13
C GLU A 38 -8.38 -17.49 0.92
N SER A 39 -9.22 -18.36 1.51
CA SER A 39 -10.68 -18.23 1.44
C SER A 39 -11.24 -16.99 2.15
N THR A 40 -10.48 -16.38 3.05
CA THR A 40 -10.84 -15.12 3.73
C THR A 40 -10.40 -13.87 2.96
N ILE A 41 -9.62 -14.04 1.87
CA ILE A 41 -9.13 -12.93 1.05
C ILE A 41 -10.12 -12.63 -0.08
N SER A 42 -10.84 -11.52 0.06
CA SER A 42 -11.79 -11.02 -0.94
C SER A 42 -11.28 -9.75 -1.61
N SER A 43 -11.99 -9.29 -2.65
CA SER A 43 -11.78 -7.93 -3.17
C SER A 43 -12.48 -6.91 -2.27
N LEU A 44 -12.02 -5.66 -2.28
CA LEU A 44 -12.79 -4.57 -1.69
C LEU A 44 -14.00 -4.28 -2.57
N ASP A 45 -15.10 -3.89 -1.94
CA ASP A 45 -16.25 -3.27 -2.59
C ASP A 45 -16.47 -1.82 -2.08
N GLU A 46 -17.32 -1.07 -2.76
CA GLU A 46 -17.53 0.35 -2.47
C GLU A 46 -18.06 0.65 -1.06
N SER A 47 -18.75 -0.29 -0.41
CA SER A 47 -19.21 -0.14 0.98
C SER A 47 -18.04 -0.04 1.97
N HIS A 48 -16.85 -0.51 1.59
CA HIS A 48 -15.63 -0.39 2.39
C HIS A 48 -14.95 0.97 2.28
N THR A 49 -15.37 1.85 1.35
CA THR A 49 -14.70 3.13 1.07
C THR A 49 -14.53 3.97 2.33
N ASP A 50 -15.59 4.09 3.13
CA ASP A 50 -15.59 4.96 4.32
C ASP A 50 -14.67 4.40 5.41
N LEU A 51 -14.63 3.08 5.58
CA LEU A 51 -13.75 2.43 6.54
C LEU A 51 -12.27 2.61 6.14
N VAL A 52 -11.94 2.39 4.87
CA VAL A 52 -10.58 2.61 4.36
C VAL A 52 -10.21 4.08 4.52
N ASN A 53 -11.11 5.01 4.17
CA ASN A 53 -10.86 6.43 4.31
C ASN A 53 -10.61 6.85 5.76
N LYS A 54 -11.35 6.28 6.71
CA LYS A 54 -11.23 6.58 8.14
C LYS A 54 -9.96 5.99 8.77
N THR A 55 -9.51 4.83 8.30
CA THR A 55 -8.40 4.08 8.92
C THR A 55 -7.04 4.33 8.27
N TRP A 56 -7.01 4.92 7.08
CA TRP A 56 -5.78 5.26 6.39
C TRP A 56 -5.16 6.57 6.91
N LYS A 57 -3.85 6.57 7.16
CA LYS A 57 -3.07 7.73 7.65
C LYS A 57 -3.24 9.00 6.79
N PHE A 58 -3.43 8.84 5.48
CA PHE A 58 -3.61 9.94 4.52
C PHE A 58 -5.08 10.15 4.11
N GLY A 59 -6.01 9.51 4.82
CA GLY A 59 -7.44 9.61 4.56
C GLY A 59 -8.11 10.75 5.32
N ASN A 60 -9.35 10.51 5.73
CA ASN A 60 -10.21 11.42 6.50
C ASN A 60 -10.58 12.75 5.79
N ALA A 61 -10.60 12.76 4.45
CA ALA A 61 -11.06 13.89 3.66
C ALA A 61 -12.04 13.47 2.56
N GLU A 62 -12.88 14.40 2.08
CA GLU A 62 -13.82 14.09 0.99
C GLU A 62 -13.11 13.72 -0.31
N HIS A 63 -11.98 14.38 -0.60
CA HIS A 63 -11.20 14.09 -1.80
C HIS A 63 -10.59 12.68 -1.76
N SER A 64 -10.19 12.19 -0.59
CA SER A 64 -9.66 10.83 -0.44
C SER A 64 -10.76 9.77 -0.58
N VAL A 65 -12.00 10.03 -0.15
CA VAL A 65 -13.15 9.13 -0.40
C VAL A 65 -13.33 8.88 -1.90
N ARG A 66 -13.35 9.96 -2.72
CA ARG A 66 -13.52 9.83 -4.17
C ARG A 66 -12.38 9.05 -4.80
N MET A 67 -11.14 9.30 -4.37
CA MET A 67 -9.98 8.58 -4.85
C MET A 67 -10.06 7.08 -4.50
N ILE A 68 -10.34 6.74 -3.23
CA ILE A 68 -10.46 5.35 -2.76
C ILE A 68 -11.56 4.61 -3.53
N ARG A 69 -12.75 5.21 -3.68
CA ARG A 69 -13.85 4.61 -4.46
C ARG A 69 -13.43 4.32 -5.90
N ASN A 70 -12.74 5.27 -6.55
CA ASN A 70 -12.26 5.08 -7.92
C ASN A 70 -11.19 3.99 -8.01
N MET A 71 -10.32 3.85 -7.01
CA MET A 71 -9.34 2.76 -6.95
C MET A 71 -10.02 1.41 -6.82
N ILE A 72 -10.99 1.28 -5.90
CA ILE A 72 -11.76 0.05 -5.69
C ILE A 72 -12.53 -0.38 -6.96
N ARG A 73 -13.13 0.58 -7.68
CA ARG A 73 -13.94 0.29 -8.87
C ARG A 73 -13.13 -0.20 -10.07
N HIS A 74 -11.91 0.30 -10.26
CA HIS A 74 -11.20 0.16 -11.54
C HIS A 74 -9.89 -0.61 -11.45
N TYR A 75 -9.38 -0.87 -10.25
CA TYR A 75 -8.11 -1.57 -10.07
C TYR A 75 -8.29 -2.80 -9.16
N PRO A 76 -7.47 -3.84 -9.36
CA PRO A 76 -7.46 -5.00 -8.47
C PRO A 76 -7.20 -4.57 -7.03
N SER A 77 -8.02 -5.08 -6.12
CA SER A 77 -7.88 -4.85 -4.69
C SER A 77 -7.98 -6.18 -3.95
N CYS A 78 -7.38 -6.25 -2.77
CA CYS A 78 -7.53 -7.38 -1.88
C CYS A 78 -7.72 -6.85 -0.46
N CYS A 79 -8.63 -7.46 0.28
CA CYS A 79 -8.81 -7.26 1.70
C CYS A 79 -8.95 -8.61 2.39
N MET A 80 -8.72 -8.59 3.70
CA MET A 80 -9.06 -9.69 4.58
C MET A 80 -10.41 -9.36 5.20
N LEU A 81 -11.35 -10.31 5.17
CA LEU A 81 -12.69 -10.12 5.75
C LEU A 81 -12.66 -9.94 7.28
N TYR A 82 -11.57 -10.36 7.94
CA TYR A 82 -11.40 -10.24 9.40
C TYR A 82 -9.95 -9.90 9.76
N THR A 83 -9.70 -8.64 10.18
CA THR A 83 -8.47 -8.31 10.91
C THR A 83 -8.76 -7.29 12.00
N LEU A 84 -9.25 -7.77 13.15
CA LEU A 84 -9.16 -7.04 14.41
C LEU A 84 -7.69 -6.96 14.86
N GLN A 85 -7.38 -6.01 15.75
CA GLN A 85 -6.02 -5.79 16.25
C GLN A 85 -5.44 -7.04 16.94
N GLU A 86 -6.29 -7.89 17.51
CA GLU A 86 -5.91 -9.18 18.11
C GLU A 86 -5.38 -10.25 17.14
N HIS A 87 -5.59 -10.10 15.83
CA HIS A 87 -5.09 -11.07 14.82
C HIS A 87 -3.71 -10.73 14.24
N ARG A 88 -3.03 -9.72 14.81
CA ARG A 88 -1.65 -9.40 14.42
C ARG A 88 -0.71 -10.57 14.78
N GLY A 89 0.37 -10.72 14.02
CA GLY A 89 1.38 -11.77 14.25
C GLY A 89 1.02 -13.15 13.70
N GLN A 90 -0.15 -13.33 13.07
CA GLN A 90 -0.62 -14.62 12.53
C GLN A 90 -0.27 -14.84 11.05
N GLY A 91 0.61 -14.01 10.48
CA GLY A 91 1.02 -14.14 9.07
C GLY A 91 -0.01 -13.65 8.03
N LEU A 92 -1.14 -13.07 8.44
CA LEU A 92 -2.21 -12.62 7.54
C LEU A 92 -1.74 -11.59 6.52
N ALA A 93 -0.89 -10.63 6.92
CA ALA A 93 -0.31 -9.66 6.00
C ALA A 93 0.57 -10.35 4.93
N LYS A 94 1.33 -11.38 5.32
CA LYS A 94 2.15 -12.18 4.41
C LYS A 94 1.27 -12.90 3.39
N ALA A 95 0.16 -13.49 3.84
CA ALA A 95 -0.80 -14.16 2.98
C ALA A 95 -1.46 -13.19 1.99
N LEU A 96 -1.94 -12.04 2.48
CA LEU A 96 -2.57 -11.00 1.68
C LEU A 96 -1.63 -10.47 0.58
N VAL A 97 -0.40 -10.11 0.95
CA VAL A 97 0.61 -9.64 -0.01
C VAL A 97 0.94 -10.73 -1.04
N SER A 98 1.08 -11.98 -0.59
CA SER A 98 1.41 -13.09 -1.50
C SER A 98 0.28 -13.37 -2.50
N SER A 99 -0.97 -13.38 -2.03
CA SER A 99 -2.15 -13.57 -2.87
C SER A 99 -2.31 -12.42 -3.87
N MET A 100 -2.26 -11.16 -3.40
CA MET A 100 -2.38 -9.98 -4.25
C MET A 100 -1.26 -9.92 -5.31
N SER A 101 -0.01 -10.23 -4.94
CA SER A 101 1.13 -10.26 -5.87
C SER A 101 0.91 -11.27 -6.99
N ARG A 102 0.45 -12.49 -6.67
CA ARG A 102 0.12 -13.51 -7.68
C ARG A 102 -1.03 -13.07 -8.59
N ARG A 103 -2.10 -12.48 -8.02
CA ARG A 103 -3.26 -11.98 -8.78
C ARG A 103 -2.85 -10.87 -9.76
N LEU A 104 -2.09 -9.88 -9.29
CA LEU A 104 -1.59 -8.78 -10.12
C LEU A 104 -0.70 -9.29 -11.25
N TYR A 105 0.28 -10.13 -10.93
CA TYR A 105 1.19 -10.70 -11.92
C TYR A 105 0.47 -11.53 -12.98
N ALA A 106 -0.49 -12.39 -12.58
CA ALA A 106 -1.28 -13.19 -13.51
C ALA A 106 -2.13 -12.35 -14.47
N GLN A 107 -2.49 -11.13 -14.07
CA GLN A 107 -3.20 -10.15 -14.89
C GLN A 107 -2.26 -9.24 -15.70
N GLY A 108 -0.94 -9.46 -15.63
CA GLY A 108 0.06 -8.68 -16.37
C GLY A 108 0.41 -7.34 -15.73
N TYR A 109 0.00 -7.09 -14.48
CA TYR A 109 0.38 -5.86 -13.76
C TYR A 109 1.78 -6.00 -13.14
N PRO A 110 2.57 -4.91 -13.12
CA PRO A 110 3.81 -4.87 -12.35
C PRO A 110 3.49 -4.96 -10.84
N VAL A 111 4.29 -5.72 -10.10
CA VAL A 111 4.13 -5.87 -8.65
C VAL A 111 5.16 -5.00 -7.94
N TYR A 112 4.71 -3.88 -7.37
CA TYR A 112 5.55 -2.97 -6.60
C TYR A 112 4.75 -2.27 -5.50
N CYS A 113 5.44 -1.71 -4.52
CA CYS A 113 4.85 -0.91 -3.46
C CYS A 113 5.81 0.18 -2.98
N PHE A 114 5.25 1.14 -2.24
CA PHE A 114 6.01 2.15 -1.52
C PHE A 114 5.87 1.91 -0.02
N ILE A 115 7.01 1.86 0.69
CA ILE A 115 7.06 1.64 2.13
C ILE A 115 7.80 2.81 2.77
N GLU A 116 7.15 3.52 3.70
CA GLU A 116 7.79 4.58 4.48
C GLU A 116 9.09 4.07 5.14
N GLU A 117 10.17 4.85 5.12
CA GLU A 117 11.49 4.42 5.63
C GLU A 117 11.44 4.01 7.11
N GLU A 118 10.53 4.61 7.88
CA GLU A 118 10.31 4.29 9.29
C GLU A 118 9.52 2.98 9.50
N ASN A 119 8.85 2.45 8.47
CA ASN A 119 8.06 1.23 8.54
C ASN A 119 8.92 -0.03 8.33
N THR A 120 9.83 -0.25 9.28
CA THR A 120 10.78 -1.37 9.26
C THR A 120 10.11 -2.74 9.27
N LEU A 121 8.90 -2.87 9.84
CA LEU A 121 8.13 -4.11 9.87
C LEU A 121 7.64 -4.50 8.47
N SER A 122 7.03 -3.57 7.74
CA SER A 122 6.63 -3.82 6.35
C SER A 122 7.86 -4.02 5.47
N TYR A 123 8.91 -3.20 5.62
CA TYR A 123 10.13 -3.38 4.84
C TYR A 123 10.71 -4.79 4.99
N SER A 124 10.82 -5.28 6.23
CA SER A 124 11.28 -6.64 6.52
C SER A 124 10.35 -7.70 5.93
N LEU A 125 9.02 -7.54 6.08
CA LEU A 125 8.04 -8.46 5.51
C LEU A 125 8.19 -8.60 4.00
N PHE A 126 8.25 -7.48 3.27
CA PHE A 126 8.35 -7.48 1.81
C PHE A 126 9.71 -8.02 1.34
N THR A 127 10.80 -7.65 2.01
CA THR A 127 12.14 -8.22 1.74
C THR A 127 12.14 -9.75 1.90
N ASN A 128 11.53 -10.27 2.98
CA ASN A 128 11.41 -11.71 3.22
C ASN A 128 10.50 -12.42 2.20
N LEU A 129 9.64 -11.69 1.48
CA LEU A 129 8.83 -12.19 0.37
C LEU A 129 9.55 -12.09 -0.99
N GLY A 130 10.82 -11.67 -1.01
CA GLY A 130 11.62 -11.58 -2.23
C GLY A 130 11.43 -10.28 -3.00
N PHE A 131 10.77 -9.28 -2.42
CA PHE A 131 10.79 -7.94 -3.00
C PHE A 131 12.19 -7.34 -2.86
N THR A 132 12.59 -6.59 -3.88
CA THR A 132 13.87 -5.90 -3.93
C THR A 132 13.66 -4.41 -4.05
N GLU A 133 14.47 -3.65 -3.35
CA GLU A 133 14.50 -2.20 -3.42
C GLU A 133 15.43 -1.73 -4.54
N ASP A 134 15.06 -0.66 -5.23
CA ASP A 134 16.01 0.14 -6.00
C ASP A 134 16.69 1.18 -5.08
N PRO A 135 17.97 1.02 -4.72
CA PRO A 135 18.66 1.94 -3.81
C PRO A 135 18.91 3.32 -4.42
N GLN A 136 18.77 3.47 -5.74
CA GLN A 136 18.95 4.75 -6.43
C GLN A 136 17.67 5.57 -6.48
N TYR A 137 16.52 4.94 -6.19
CA TYR A 137 15.23 5.59 -6.22
C TYR A 137 14.66 5.82 -4.82
N ARG A 138 14.20 7.05 -4.57
CA ARG A 138 13.48 7.43 -3.37
C ARG A 138 12.26 8.24 -3.72
N ALA A 139 11.16 7.88 -3.07
CA ALA A 139 9.87 8.47 -3.28
C ALA A 139 9.58 9.42 -2.11
N ALA A 140 9.32 10.71 -2.34
CA ALA A 140 9.03 11.69 -1.28
C ALA A 140 7.64 12.34 -1.44
N TRP A 141 6.81 12.20 -0.41
CA TRP A 141 5.41 12.60 -0.39
C TRP A 141 5.33 13.94 0.30
N PHE A 142 4.71 14.91 -0.36
CA PHE A 142 4.58 16.27 0.14
C PHE A 142 3.11 16.65 0.22
N ASP A 143 2.77 17.40 1.26
CA ASP A 143 1.49 18.05 1.38
C ASP A 143 1.69 19.56 1.25
N PHE A 144 0.77 20.22 0.56
CA PHE A 144 0.81 21.65 0.28
C PHE A 144 -0.53 22.26 0.62
N ASN A 145 -0.51 23.49 1.13
CA ASN A 145 -1.71 24.21 1.57
C ASN A 145 -2.36 23.63 2.85
N SER A 146 -1.65 22.79 3.60
CA SER A 146 -1.99 22.50 4.99
C SER A 146 -1.75 23.77 5.82
N LEU A 147 -2.83 24.41 6.26
CA LEU A 147 -2.83 25.54 7.21
C LEU A 147 -2.63 25.05 8.63
#